data_AF-A0A022WC76-F1
#
_entry.id   AF-A0A022WC76-F1
#
_cell.length_a   1.000
_cell.length_b   1.000
_cell.length_c   1.000
_cell.angle_alpha   90.00
_cell.angle_beta   90.00
_cell.angle_gamma   90.00
#
_symmetry.space_group_name_H-M   'P 1'
#
loop_
_entity.id
_entity.type
_entity.pdbx_description
1 polymer ?
#
loop_
_entity_poly.entity_id
_entity_poly.type
_entity_poly.pdbx_seq_one_letter_code
_entity_poly.pdbx_strand_id
1 'polypeptide(L)'
;MRGSLWRTLPVSQRIIPCPTPSLAIRLADLPSAPRDSFSQRQQIKPFSSTRPGLKMSSSNNSNPHPIPSMAAQNEQNTAPDSYQLAMAKNNIWATKLDEEQPDLFPKLASGQSPEILWIGCADSRCPETTVLGLQPGDVFVHRNIANVVQYNDISAATVIEFAVVYLKVKHIILCGHTSCGGINAALANKKLGLLDTWLMPLRRLREQHMDVLKDLELKEAAVKLAEINVENGLRVLRENSAVLDAIEERGLKLHGVIYDVGSGKLRELEITESMDAISRRIASFKTVKNEE
;
A
#
# COMPACT_ATOMS: atom_id res chain seq x y z
N MET A 1 14.99 56.44 -40.62
CA MET A 1 14.84 57.49 -39.59
C MET A 1 14.17 56.88 -38.37
N ARG A 2 14.71 57.20 -37.18
CA ARG A 2 14.26 56.88 -35.81
C ARG A 2 14.38 55.42 -35.36
N GLY A 3 15.48 55.15 -34.65
CA GLY A 3 15.57 54.08 -33.66
C GLY A 3 15.18 54.59 -32.26
N SER A 4 14.94 53.64 -31.35
CA SER A 4 14.95 53.82 -29.88
C SER A 4 15.16 52.43 -29.28
N LEU A 5 16.38 52.04 -28.86
CA LEU A 5 16.96 52.29 -27.53
C LEU A 5 15.98 52.01 -26.38
N TRP A 6 15.93 50.75 -25.94
CA TRP A 6 15.54 50.41 -24.58
C TRP A 6 16.79 50.05 -23.79
N ARG A 7 17.04 50.89 -22.78
CA ARG A 7 18.18 50.88 -21.88
C ARG A 7 18.07 49.72 -20.88
N THR A 8 19.18 49.05 -20.67
CA THR A 8 19.45 48.19 -19.52
C THR A 8 19.63 49.06 -18.26
N LEU A 9 19.05 48.62 -17.14
CA LEU A 9 19.36 49.13 -15.80
C LEU A 9 19.86 47.95 -14.95
N PRO A 10 20.94 48.13 -14.16
CA PRO A 10 21.46 47.09 -13.27
C PRO A 10 20.83 47.21 -11.87
N VAL A 11 20.48 46.08 -11.26
CA VAL A 11 20.20 46.02 -9.82
C VAL A 11 21.20 45.06 -9.20
N SER A 12 22.26 45.63 -8.63
CA SER A 12 23.00 45.00 -7.55
C SER A 12 22.16 45.11 -6.28
N GLN A 13 21.98 44.02 -5.53
CA GLN A 13 22.45 43.91 -4.14
C GLN A 13 21.86 42.70 -3.40
N ARG A 14 22.78 42.04 -2.68
CA ARG A 14 22.62 41.34 -1.40
C ARG A 14 21.95 39.97 -1.40
N ILE A 15 22.85 38.98 -1.39
CA ILE A 15 22.75 37.69 -0.70
C ILE A 15 22.19 37.92 0.72
N ILE A 16 21.06 37.29 1.03
CA ILE A 16 20.58 37.06 2.39
C ILE A 16 20.63 35.54 2.59
N PRO A 17 21.36 35.01 3.59
CA PRO A 17 21.39 33.57 3.83
C PRO A 17 20.05 33.13 4.42
N CYS A 18 19.48 32.08 3.81
CA CYS A 18 18.29 31.40 4.29
C CYS A 18 18.59 30.70 5.64
N PRO A 19 17.79 30.90 6.70
CA PRO A 19 17.96 30.13 7.93
C PRO A 19 17.47 28.70 7.69
N THR A 20 18.38 27.74 7.84
CA THR A 20 18.05 26.30 7.91
C THR A 20 17.20 26.02 9.15
N PRO A 21 16.03 25.37 9.05
CA PRO A 21 15.46 24.67 10.18
C PRO A 21 16.05 23.25 10.21
N SER A 22 17.11 23.10 11.00
CA SER A 22 17.52 21.79 11.53
C SER A 22 16.54 21.40 12.63
N LEU A 23 15.49 20.67 12.28
CA LEU A 23 14.71 19.86 13.22
C LEU A 23 14.32 18.55 12.54
N ALA A 24 15.30 17.65 12.43
CA ALA A 24 14.98 16.23 12.34
C ALA A 24 14.47 15.81 13.73
N ILE A 25 13.16 15.60 13.86
CA ILE A 25 12.59 14.94 15.04
C ILE A 25 13.19 13.54 15.08
N ARG A 26 14.02 13.26 16.09
CA ARG A 26 14.49 11.89 16.34
C ARG A 26 13.31 11.11 16.88
N LEU A 27 13.14 9.86 16.43
CA LEU A 27 12.12 8.92 16.94
C LEU A 27 12.17 8.70 18.47
N ALA A 28 13.20 9.21 19.15
CA ALA A 28 13.34 9.19 20.61
C ALA A 28 12.53 10.29 21.34
N ASP A 29 11.99 11.30 20.63
CA ASP A 29 11.29 12.44 21.24
C ASP A 29 9.77 12.23 21.37
N LEU A 30 9.26 11.04 21.04
CA LEU A 30 7.87 10.66 21.31
C LEU A 30 7.74 10.12 22.74
N PRO A 31 6.75 10.58 23.54
CA PRO A 31 6.53 10.05 24.88
C PRO A 31 6.23 8.55 24.81
N SER A 32 7.05 7.76 25.51
CA SER A 32 6.89 6.32 25.63
C SER A 32 5.57 5.99 26.34
N ALA A 33 4.77 5.11 25.73
CA ALA A 33 3.57 4.58 26.36
C ALA A 33 3.95 3.88 27.69
N PRO A 34 3.20 4.11 28.78
CA PRO A 34 3.52 3.51 30.08
C PRO A 34 3.45 1.98 29.99
N ARG A 35 4.58 1.34 30.27
CA ARG A 35 4.66 -0.10 30.53
C ARG A 35 4.25 -0.32 31.99
N ASP A 36 3.08 -0.92 32.17
CA ASP A 36 2.81 -2.00 33.14
C ASP A 36 1.34 -2.02 33.56
N SER A 37 0.66 -3.12 33.25
CA SER A 37 -0.28 -3.88 34.11
C SER A 37 -1.33 -4.65 33.30
N PHE A 38 -0.92 -5.72 32.62
CA PHE A 38 -1.85 -6.80 32.25
C PHE A 38 -1.28 -8.15 32.68
N SER A 39 -1.24 -8.33 34.00
CA SER A 39 -1.24 -9.64 34.64
C SER A 39 -2.66 -9.90 35.15
N GLN A 40 -3.50 -10.53 34.33
CA GLN A 40 -4.61 -11.34 34.83
C GLN A 40 -4.98 -12.39 33.77
N ARG A 41 -4.39 -13.58 33.94
CA ARG A 41 -4.86 -14.82 33.29
C ARG A 41 -6.29 -15.08 33.74
N GLN A 42 -7.25 -14.97 32.83
CA GLN A 42 -8.55 -15.58 33.02
C GLN A 42 -8.40 -17.10 32.84
N GLN A 43 -8.48 -17.82 33.95
CA GLN A 43 -8.62 -19.27 33.98
C GLN A 43 -10.02 -19.64 33.47
N ILE A 44 -10.07 -20.28 32.30
CA ILE A 44 -11.27 -20.95 31.79
C ILE A 44 -11.48 -22.20 32.65
N LYS A 45 -12.53 -22.19 33.49
CA LYS A 45 -12.97 -23.34 34.28
C LYS A 45 -13.73 -24.33 33.38
N PRO A 46 -13.47 -25.65 33.47
CA PRO A 46 -14.22 -26.64 32.72
C PRO A 46 -15.63 -26.85 33.32
N PHE A 47 -16.57 -27.07 32.41
CA PHE A 47 -18.00 -27.24 32.61
C PHE A 47 -18.27 -28.58 33.32
N SER A 48 -18.80 -28.56 34.55
CA SER A 48 -19.23 -29.75 35.28
C SER A 48 -20.76 -29.91 35.19
N SER A 49 -21.22 -30.87 34.39
CA SER A 49 -22.62 -31.31 34.37
C SER A 49 -22.81 -32.51 35.29
N THR A 50 -23.49 -32.31 36.42
CA THR A 50 -24.04 -33.39 37.25
C THR A 50 -25.49 -33.67 36.85
N ARG A 51 -25.82 -34.93 36.57
CA ARG A 51 -27.18 -35.49 36.67
C ARG A 51 -27.15 -36.72 37.60
N PRO A 52 -28.19 -36.96 38.41
CA PRO A 52 -28.21 -38.07 39.36
C PRO A 52 -28.64 -39.39 38.70
N GLY A 53 -28.25 -40.49 39.34
CA GLY A 53 -28.21 -41.83 38.76
C GLY A 53 -29.53 -42.62 38.69
N LEU A 54 -29.42 -43.78 38.04
CA LEU A 54 -30.34 -44.91 38.13
C LEU A 54 -29.56 -46.23 37.98
N LYS A 55 -30.12 -47.27 38.58
CA LYS A 55 -29.47 -48.45 39.19
C LYS A 55 -28.98 -49.55 38.23
N MET A 56 -28.08 -50.34 38.82
CA MET A 56 -27.51 -51.65 38.52
C MET A 56 -28.34 -52.68 37.72
N SER A 57 -27.63 -53.50 36.92
CA SER A 57 -27.68 -54.98 36.99
C SER A 57 -26.52 -55.65 36.22
N SER A 58 -25.83 -56.60 36.88
CA SER A 58 -25.22 -57.89 36.44
C SER A 58 -24.61 -58.03 35.03
N SER A 59 -23.50 -58.73 34.73
CA SER A 59 -22.66 -59.74 35.41
C SER A 59 -21.50 -60.12 34.47
N ASN A 60 -20.34 -60.51 35.06
CA ASN A 60 -19.21 -61.34 34.57
C ASN A 60 -19.07 -61.71 33.07
N ASN A 61 -17.88 -61.58 32.47
CA ASN A 61 -16.87 -62.67 32.36
C ASN A 61 -15.58 -62.28 31.56
N SER A 62 -14.43 -62.75 32.06
CA SER A 62 -13.18 -63.21 31.41
C SER A 62 -12.45 -62.46 30.26
N ASN A 63 -11.16 -62.16 30.54
CA ASN A 63 -9.96 -61.92 29.69
C ASN A 63 -9.76 -62.89 28.49
N PRO A 64 -8.77 -62.73 27.56
CA PRO A 64 -7.55 -61.89 27.59
C PRO A 64 -7.17 -61.12 26.28
N HIS A 65 -6.15 -60.25 26.40
CA HIS A 65 -5.50 -59.46 25.35
C HIS A 65 -4.92 -60.24 24.15
N PRO A 66 -4.91 -59.65 22.94
CA PRO A 66 -3.90 -59.89 21.92
C PRO A 66 -2.95 -58.68 21.72
N ILE A 67 -1.72 -59.02 21.38
CA ILE A 67 -0.53 -58.20 21.11
C ILE A 67 -0.82 -57.09 20.08
N PRO A 68 -0.34 -55.84 20.24
CA PRO A 68 -0.42 -54.86 19.17
C PRO A 68 0.61 -55.21 18.09
N SER A 69 0.09 -55.64 16.95
CA SER A 69 0.76 -55.67 15.66
C SER A 69 1.43 -54.33 15.36
N MET A 70 2.63 -54.39 14.78
CA MET A 70 3.43 -53.26 14.34
C MET A 70 2.58 -52.29 13.51
N ALA A 71 2.25 -51.13 14.10
CA ALA A 71 1.67 -50.03 13.38
C ALA A 71 2.71 -49.54 12.36
N ALA A 72 2.45 -49.84 11.09
CA ALA A 72 3.07 -49.21 9.95
C ALA A 72 3.02 -47.69 10.17
N GLN A 73 4.20 -47.09 10.33
CA GLN A 73 4.34 -45.64 10.33
C GLN A 73 3.99 -45.17 8.93
N ASN A 74 2.80 -44.60 8.81
CA ASN A 74 2.31 -43.95 7.62
C ASN A 74 3.04 -42.60 7.55
N GLU A 75 4.20 -42.56 6.90
CA GLU A 75 4.90 -41.31 6.54
C GLU A 75 4.02 -40.54 5.55
N GLN A 76 3.07 -39.78 6.09
CA GLN A 76 2.34 -38.78 5.33
C GLN A 76 3.31 -37.68 4.98
N ASN A 77 3.81 -37.78 3.74
CA ASN A 77 4.55 -36.76 3.00
C ASN A 77 3.68 -35.50 2.86
N THR A 78 3.59 -34.72 3.94
CA THR A 78 2.88 -33.45 3.98
C THR A 78 3.85 -32.38 3.51
N ALA A 79 3.47 -31.67 2.45
CA ALA A 79 4.23 -30.50 2.00
C ALA A 79 4.47 -29.57 3.20
N PRO A 80 5.67 -29.00 3.36
CA PRO A 80 5.99 -28.17 4.51
C PRO A 80 5.02 -27.00 4.61
N ASP A 81 4.63 -26.67 5.83
CA ASP A 81 3.76 -25.52 6.12
C ASP A 81 4.34 -24.25 5.49
N SER A 82 3.51 -23.52 4.75
CA SER A 82 3.94 -22.34 3.99
C SER A 82 4.47 -21.23 4.90
N TYR A 83 3.95 -21.12 6.12
CA TYR A 83 4.45 -20.14 7.10
C TYR A 83 5.84 -20.52 7.60
N GLN A 84 6.04 -21.78 8.01
CA GLN A 84 7.36 -22.27 8.42
C GLN A 84 8.40 -22.12 7.29
N LEU A 85 8.01 -22.43 6.05
CA LEU A 85 8.86 -22.22 4.88
C LEU A 85 9.24 -20.74 4.71
N ALA A 86 8.30 -19.82 4.90
CA ALA A 86 8.58 -18.38 4.82
C ALA A 86 9.57 -17.92 5.91
N MET A 87 9.44 -18.40 7.14
CA MET A 87 10.37 -18.06 8.23
C MET A 87 11.78 -18.60 7.95
N ALA A 88 11.89 -19.83 7.42
CA ALA A 88 13.17 -20.38 7.01
C ALA A 88 13.80 -19.58 5.87
N LYS A 89 13.00 -19.20 4.85
CA LYS A 89 13.46 -18.35 3.74
C LYS A 89 13.89 -16.96 4.20
N ASN A 90 13.21 -16.37 5.18
CA ASN A 90 13.60 -15.08 5.75
C ASN A 90 15.00 -15.14 6.38
N ASN A 91 15.29 -16.18 7.17
CA ASN A 91 16.62 -16.32 7.78
C ASN A 91 17.71 -16.44 6.72
N ILE A 92 17.49 -17.26 5.69
CA ILE A 92 18.43 -17.41 4.57
C ILE A 92 18.63 -16.08 3.84
N TRP A 93 17.54 -15.36 3.56
CA TRP A 93 17.60 -14.05 2.90
C TRP A 93 18.38 -13.03 3.75
N ALA A 94 18.12 -12.94 5.05
CA ALA A 94 18.77 -12.00 5.94
C ALA A 94 20.28 -12.28 6.04
N THR A 95 20.68 -13.55 6.24
CA THR A 95 22.10 -13.94 6.28
C THR A 95 22.80 -13.60 4.97
N LYS A 96 22.20 -13.96 3.83
CA LYS A 96 22.80 -13.69 2.52
C LYS A 96 22.96 -12.18 2.27
N LEU A 97 21.95 -11.39 2.63
CA LEU A 97 22.00 -9.94 2.41
C LEU A 97 23.01 -9.26 3.34
N ASP A 98 23.19 -9.74 4.56
CA ASP A 98 24.22 -9.27 5.50
C ASP A 98 25.63 -9.61 5.01
N GLU A 99 25.82 -10.80 4.42
CA GLU A 99 27.10 -11.18 3.79
C GLU A 99 27.43 -10.32 2.55
N GLU A 100 26.43 -10.01 1.73
CA GLU A 100 26.61 -9.19 0.51
C GLU A 100 26.70 -7.69 0.81
N GLN A 101 25.97 -7.20 1.83
CA GLN A 101 25.81 -5.79 2.18
C GLN A 101 25.73 -5.59 3.71
N PRO A 102 26.84 -5.77 4.45
CA PRO A 102 26.84 -5.81 5.92
C PRO A 102 26.39 -4.50 6.58
N ASP A 103 26.55 -3.36 5.89
CA ASP A 103 26.13 -2.05 6.42
C ASP A 103 24.66 -1.72 6.17
N LEU A 104 23.94 -2.54 5.38
CA LEU A 104 22.57 -2.22 4.96
C LEU A 104 21.58 -2.24 6.13
N PHE A 105 21.52 -3.34 6.89
CA PHE A 105 20.59 -3.44 8.03
C PHE A 105 20.88 -2.41 9.14
N PRO A 106 22.14 -2.19 9.57
CA PRO A 106 22.46 -1.12 10.51
C PRO A 106 22.02 0.26 10.02
N LYS A 107 22.24 0.56 8.73
CA LYS A 107 21.80 1.82 8.12
C LYS A 107 20.27 1.96 8.13
N LEU A 108 19.55 0.93 7.69
CA LEU A 108 18.07 0.94 7.67
C LEU A 108 17.47 1.04 9.08
N ALA A 109 18.11 0.43 10.08
CA ALA A 109 17.67 0.52 11.47
C ALA A 109 17.81 1.94 12.07
N SER A 110 18.72 2.76 11.54
CA SER A 110 18.88 4.15 11.99
C SER A 110 17.77 5.10 11.50
N GLY A 111 17.07 4.72 10.42
CA GLY A 111 15.96 5.48 9.85
C GLY A 111 15.72 5.13 8.38
N GLN A 112 14.52 5.47 7.91
CA GLN A 112 14.14 5.34 6.50
C GLN A 112 14.10 6.71 5.81
N SER A 113 14.47 6.76 4.54
CA SER A 113 14.37 7.97 3.70
C SER A 113 14.04 7.59 2.24
N PRO A 114 12.91 6.89 2.00
CA PRO A 114 12.53 6.48 0.65
C PRO A 114 12.26 7.71 -0.22
N GLU A 115 12.64 7.64 -1.50
CA GLU A 115 12.35 8.72 -2.46
C GLU A 115 11.02 8.50 -3.20
N ILE A 116 10.44 7.30 -3.08
CA ILE A 116 9.25 6.87 -3.80
C ILE A 116 8.16 6.44 -2.81
N LEU A 117 6.95 6.99 -2.97
CA LEU A 117 5.72 6.40 -2.46
C LEU A 117 5.08 5.56 -3.57
N TRP A 118 4.85 4.27 -3.31
CA TRP A 118 4.10 3.38 -4.17
C TRP A 118 2.69 3.16 -3.62
N ILE A 119 1.68 3.43 -4.44
CA ILE A 119 0.28 3.08 -4.18
C ILE A 119 -0.11 2.03 -5.22
N GLY A 120 -0.44 0.82 -4.79
CA GLY A 120 -0.70 -0.29 -5.71
C GLY A 120 -1.77 -1.27 -5.23
N CYS A 121 -1.99 -2.32 -6.01
CA CYS A 121 -2.97 -3.33 -5.68
C CYS A 121 -2.40 -4.33 -4.65
N ALA A 122 -3.26 -4.85 -3.76
CA ALA A 122 -2.94 -5.94 -2.84
C ALA A 122 -2.71 -7.29 -3.55
N ASP A 123 -2.87 -7.35 -4.87
CA ASP A 123 -2.57 -8.52 -5.70
C ASP A 123 -1.13 -9.00 -5.46
N SER A 124 -0.97 -10.29 -5.14
CA SER A 124 0.31 -10.90 -4.76
C SER A 124 1.36 -10.90 -5.88
N ARG A 125 0.94 -10.68 -7.13
CA ARG A 125 1.84 -10.62 -8.30
C ARG A 125 2.51 -9.26 -8.48
N CYS A 126 2.15 -8.25 -7.68
CA CYS A 126 2.66 -6.88 -7.78
C CYS A 126 3.45 -6.44 -6.54
N PRO A 127 4.50 -7.17 -6.08
CA PRO A 127 5.39 -6.69 -5.03
C PRO A 127 6.29 -5.57 -5.58
N GLU A 128 6.08 -4.34 -5.13
CA GLU A 128 6.68 -3.12 -5.70
C GLU A 128 8.20 -3.09 -5.66
N THR A 129 8.79 -3.45 -4.51
CA THR A 129 10.25 -3.43 -4.33
C THR A 129 10.92 -4.43 -5.30
N THR A 130 10.32 -5.61 -5.48
CA THR A 130 10.82 -6.64 -6.41
C THR A 130 10.61 -6.26 -7.86
N VAL A 131 9.42 -5.76 -8.22
CA VAL A 131 9.08 -5.39 -9.60
C VAL A 131 9.95 -4.22 -10.10
N LEU A 132 10.32 -3.30 -9.20
CA LEU A 132 11.22 -2.19 -9.52
C LEU A 132 12.71 -2.56 -9.44
N GLY A 133 13.06 -3.74 -8.93
CA GLY A 133 14.46 -4.14 -8.73
C GLY A 133 15.18 -3.29 -7.68
N LEU A 134 14.46 -2.80 -6.67
CA LEU A 134 14.97 -1.94 -5.62
C LEU A 134 15.25 -2.70 -4.33
N GLN A 135 15.88 -2.02 -3.37
CA GLN A 135 16.26 -2.58 -2.07
C GLN A 135 15.25 -2.21 -0.96
N PRO A 136 15.26 -2.92 0.17
CA PRO A 136 14.51 -2.52 1.35
C PRO A 136 14.85 -1.07 1.75
N GLY A 137 13.83 -0.25 1.98
CA GLY A 137 13.98 1.16 2.36
C GLY A 137 13.91 2.16 1.20
N ASP A 138 13.95 1.71 -0.06
CA ASP A 138 13.88 2.60 -1.23
C ASP A 138 12.45 3.08 -1.53
N VAL A 139 11.44 2.25 -1.21
CA VAL A 139 10.04 2.49 -1.55
C VAL A 139 9.17 2.44 -0.29
N PHE A 140 8.41 3.50 -0.05
CA PHE A 140 7.33 3.53 0.95
C PHE A 140 6.03 3.04 0.29
N VAL A 141 5.25 2.19 0.96
CA VAL A 141 4.24 1.37 0.26
C VAL A 141 2.86 1.46 0.91
N HIS A 142 1.84 1.68 0.08
CA HIS A 142 0.44 1.41 0.40
C HIS A 142 -0.16 0.47 -0.66
N ARG A 143 -0.88 -0.56 -0.20
CA ARG A 143 -1.54 -1.52 -1.09
C ARG A 143 -2.96 -1.81 -0.62
N ASN A 144 -3.93 -1.69 -1.52
CA ASN A 144 -5.34 -1.98 -1.27
C ASN A 144 -5.97 -2.70 -2.48
N ILE A 145 -7.24 -3.09 -2.39
CA ILE A 145 -7.87 -3.82 -3.51
C ILE A 145 -8.06 -2.86 -4.70
N ALA A 146 -7.46 -3.20 -5.84
CA ALA A 146 -7.52 -2.44 -7.09
C ALA A 146 -6.96 -1.00 -7.00
N ASN A 147 -5.98 -0.75 -6.11
CA ASN A 147 -5.22 0.51 -6.03
C ASN A 147 -6.11 1.77 -6.05
N VAL A 148 -7.26 1.68 -5.37
CA VAL A 148 -8.28 2.72 -5.36
C VAL A 148 -7.82 3.81 -4.38
N VAL A 149 -7.92 5.08 -4.80
CA VAL A 149 -7.65 6.25 -3.96
C VAL A 149 -8.95 7.06 -3.85
N GLN A 150 -9.37 7.36 -2.62
CA GLN A 150 -10.61 8.09 -2.32
C GLN A 150 -10.34 9.16 -1.25
N TYR A 151 -11.10 10.26 -1.29
CA TYR A 151 -10.94 11.39 -0.36
C TYR A 151 -11.15 11.01 1.12
N ASN A 152 -12.06 10.07 1.38
CA ASN A 152 -12.47 9.65 2.72
C ASN A 152 -11.82 8.34 3.18
N ASP A 153 -10.83 7.83 2.44
CA ASP A 153 -10.04 6.69 2.89
C ASP A 153 -8.90 7.16 3.80
N ILE A 154 -9.15 7.11 5.11
CA ILE A 154 -8.15 7.47 6.13
C ILE A 154 -6.90 6.58 6.02
N SER A 155 -7.01 5.34 5.54
CA SER A 155 -5.86 4.46 5.38
C SER A 155 -4.88 4.98 4.33
N ALA A 156 -5.36 5.27 3.11
CA ALA A 156 -4.53 5.88 2.08
C ALA A 156 -4.08 7.30 2.47
N ALA A 157 -4.98 8.12 3.02
CA ALA A 157 -4.68 9.51 3.36
C ALA A 157 -3.55 9.64 4.40
N THR A 158 -3.55 8.80 5.44
CA THR A 158 -2.49 8.82 6.46
C THR A 158 -1.12 8.39 5.90
N VAL A 159 -1.09 7.43 4.97
CA VAL A 159 0.15 7.04 4.27
C VAL A 159 0.66 8.16 3.37
N ILE A 160 -0.22 8.79 2.60
CA ILE A 160 0.12 9.92 1.72
C ILE A 160 0.69 11.07 2.56
N GLU A 161 0.00 11.45 3.63
CA GLU A 161 0.46 12.51 4.54
C GLU A 161 1.85 12.19 5.10
N PHE A 162 2.04 10.97 5.63
CA PHE A 162 3.33 10.57 6.19
C PHE A 162 4.45 10.62 5.15
N ALA A 163 4.23 10.04 3.97
CA ALA A 163 5.23 10.00 2.91
C ALA A 163 5.57 11.40 2.38
N VAL A 164 4.57 12.23 2.16
CA VAL A 164 4.74 13.54 1.52
C VAL A 164 5.24 14.58 2.51
N VAL A 165 4.67 14.64 3.72
CA VAL A 165 4.98 15.70 4.69
C VAL A 165 6.18 15.36 5.55
N TYR A 166 6.35 14.10 5.96
CA TYR A 166 7.41 13.70 6.90
C TYR A 166 8.60 13.07 6.20
N LEU A 167 8.38 12.09 5.31
CA LEU A 167 9.47 11.45 4.57
C LEU A 167 9.97 12.29 3.39
N LYS A 168 9.19 13.29 2.95
CA LYS A 168 9.50 14.17 1.83
C LYS A 168 9.87 13.39 0.55
N VAL A 169 9.11 12.34 0.24
CA VAL A 169 9.29 11.57 -1.01
C VAL A 169 9.31 12.52 -2.22
N LYS A 170 10.08 12.17 -3.26
CA LYS A 170 10.19 12.95 -4.50
C LYS A 170 9.21 12.49 -5.57
N HIS A 171 8.74 11.25 -5.45
CA HIS A 171 7.87 10.61 -6.43
C HIS A 171 6.71 9.88 -5.75
N ILE A 172 5.50 10.01 -6.31
CA ILE A 172 4.39 9.11 -6.02
C ILE A 172 4.10 8.31 -7.29
N ILE A 173 4.10 6.99 -7.19
CA ILE A 173 3.71 6.08 -8.26
C ILE A 173 2.37 5.45 -7.89
N LEU A 174 1.34 5.71 -8.69
CA LEU A 174 0.07 4.99 -8.61
C LEU A 174 0.06 3.90 -9.68
N CYS A 175 0.14 2.64 -9.23
CA CYS A 175 0.25 1.48 -10.10
C CYS A 175 -1.05 0.68 -10.16
N GLY A 176 -1.69 0.72 -11.32
CA GLY A 176 -2.67 -0.29 -11.72
C GLY A 176 -1.98 -1.53 -12.29
N HIS A 177 -2.74 -2.58 -12.60
CA HIS A 177 -2.15 -3.77 -13.22
C HIS A 177 -3.14 -4.54 -14.10
N THR A 178 -2.61 -5.29 -15.07
CA THR A 178 -3.40 -6.18 -15.92
C THR A 178 -3.97 -7.34 -15.11
N SER A 179 -5.12 -7.88 -15.54
CA SER A 179 -5.80 -9.00 -14.86
C SER A 179 -6.12 -8.75 -13.37
N CYS A 180 -6.53 -7.53 -13.03
CA CYS A 180 -6.92 -7.15 -11.68
C CYS A 180 -8.29 -7.71 -11.28
N GLY A 181 -8.34 -8.50 -10.20
CA GLY A 181 -9.57 -9.11 -9.69
C GLY A 181 -10.63 -8.08 -9.29
N GLY A 182 -10.24 -6.96 -8.67
CA GLY A 182 -11.18 -5.90 -8.28
C GLY A 182 -11.79 -5.15 -9.46
N ILE A 183 -10.99 -4.89 -10.51
CA ILE A 183 -11.49 -4.30 -11.77
C ILE A 183 -12.46 -5.24 -12.46
N ASN A 184 -12.11 -6.53 -12.58
CA ASN A 184 -12.99 -7.55 -13.17
C ASN A 184 -14.31 -7.69 -12.38
N ALA A 185 -14.25 -7.61 -11.04
CA ALA A 185 -15.44 -7.60 -10.19
C ALA A 185 -16.35 -6.39 -10.42
N ALA A 186 -15.78 -5.20 -10.61
CA ALA A 186 -16.53 -3.99 -10.92
C ALA A 186 -17.23 -4.07 -12.30
N LEU A 187 -16.61 -4.73 -13.28
CA LEU A 187 -17.20 -5.00 -14.60
C LEU A 187 -18.28 -6.11 -14.56
N ALA A 188 -18.09 -7.15 -13.76
CA ALA A 188 -18.99 -8.31 -13.77
C ALA A 188 -20.32 -8.12 -13.01
N ASN A 189 -20.47 -7.06 -12.20
CA ASN A 189 -21.67 -6.81 -11.36
C ASN A 189 -22.09 -7.99 -10.45
N LYS A 190 -21.13 -8.84 -10.04
CA LYS A 190 -21.39 -9.86 -9.02
C LYS A 190 -21.46 -9.22 -7.63
N LYS A 191 -22.35 -9.75 -6.78
CA LYS A 191 -22.47 -9.35 -5.37
C LYS A 191 -21.31 -9.95 -4.56
N LEU A 192 -20.56 -9.10 -3.88
CA LEU A 192 -19.33 -9.44 -3.14
C LEU A 192 -19.36 -8.99 -1.67
N GLY A 193 -20.48 -8.46 -1.19
CA GLY A 193 -20.62 -8.05 0.21
C GLY A 193 -19.89 -6.75 0.48
N LEU A 194 -19.00 -6.70 1.48
CA LEU A 194 -18.27 -5.48 1.83
C LEU A 194 -17.42 -4.93 0.67
N LEU A 195 -16.93 -5.82 -0.21
CA LEU A 195 -16.20 -5.42 -1.41
C LEU A 195 -17.05 -4.60 -2.38
N ASP A 196 -18.38 -4.71 -2.37
CA ASP A 196 -19.23 -3.88 -3.23
C ASP A 196 -19.14 -2.41 -2.83
N THR A 197 -19.07 -2.12 -1.52
CA THR A 197 -18.86 -0.76 -1.01
C THR A 197 -17.49 -0.24 -1.42
N TRP A 198 -16.44 -1.07 -1.27
CA TRP A 198 -15.08 -0.69 -1.62
C TRP A 198 -14.92 -0.44 -3.14
N LEU A 199 -15.52 -1.27 -3.99
CA LEU A 199 -15.40 -1.18 -5.45
C LEU A 199 -16.40 -0.19 -6.07
N MET A 200 -17.21 0.51 -5.28
CA MET A 200 -18.17 1.50 -5.75
C MET A 200 -17.53 2.61 -6.62
N PRO A 201 -16.34 3.16 -6.29
CA PRO A 201 -15.68 4.14 -7.17
C PRO A 201 -15.38 3.59 -8.56
N LEU A 202 -14.99 2.32 -8.67
CA LEU A 202 -14.75 1.68 -9.97
C LEU A 202 -16.04 1.50 -10.76
N ARG A 203 -17.15 1.15 -10.08
CA ARG A 203 -18.47 1.07 -10.72
C ARG A 203 -18.92 2.45 -11.21
N ARG A 204 -18.63 3.52 -10.45
CA ARG A 204 -18.90 4.90 -10.88
C ARG A 204 -18.06 5.31 -12.08
N LEU A 205 -16.77 4.97 -12.12
CA LEU A 205 -15.92 5.21 -13.28
C LEU A 205 -16.42 4.45 -14.52
N ARG A 206 -16.84 3.20 -14.34
CA ARG A 206 -17.46 2.40 -15.40
C ARG A 206 -18.72 3.08 -15.94
N GLU A 207 -19.60 3.57 -15.07
CA GLU A 207 -20.82 4.29 -15.46
C GLU A 207 -20.48 5.53 -16.30
N GLN A 208 -19.53 6.34 -15.85
CA GLN A 208 -19.11 7.58 -16.52
C GLN A 208 -18.45 7.34 -17.90
N HIS A 209 -17.84 6.17 -18.09
CA HIS A 209 -17.11 5.81 -19.31
C HIS A 209 -17.79 4.66 -20.07
N MET A 210 -19.09 4.42 -19.82
CA MET A 210 -19.82 3.29 -20.38
C MET A 210 -19.76 3.28 -21.92
N ASP A 211 -19.81 4.46 -22.54
CA ASP A 211 -19.77 4.60 -24.00
C ASP A 211 -18.46 4.09 -24.61
N VAL A 212 -17.34 4.22 -23.89
CA VAL A 212 -16.05 3.69 -24.34
C VAL A 212 -15.90 2.21 -24.00
N LEU A 213 -16.40 1.80 -22.83
CA LEU A 213 -16.18 0.44 -22.32
C LEU A 213 -17.10 -0.61 -22.95
N LYS A 214 -18.30 -0.22 -23.42
CA LYS A 214 -19.30 -1.16 -23.96
C LYS A 214 -18.89 -1.77 -25.31
N ASP A 215 -18.07 -1.07 -26.08
CA ASP A 215 -17.65 -1.48 -27.42
C ASP A 215 -16.35 -2.30 -27.41
N LEU A 216 -15.75 -2.51 -26.23
CA LEU A 216 -14.51 -3.26 -26.03
C LEU A 216 -14.79 -4.71 -25.59
N GLU A 217 -13.91 -5.62 -26.00
CA GLU A 217 -13.90 -6.98 -25.44
C GLU A 217 -13.61 -6.95 -23.93
N LEU A 218 -14.13 -7.92 -23.17
CA LEU A 218 -14.08 -7.88 -21.71
C LEU A 218 -12.66 -7.68 -21.14
N LYS A 219 -11.65 -8.31 -21.74
CA LYS A 219 -10.26 -8.18 -21.32
C LYS A 219 -9.70 -6.79 -21.61
N GLU A 220 -10.07 -6.19 -22.74
CA GLU A 220 -9.66 -4.84 -23.13
C GLU A 220 -10.38 -3.79 -22.28
N ALA A 221 -11.68 -3.96 -22.03
CA ALA A 221 -12.45 -3.14 -21.11
C ALA A 221 -11.87 -3.17 -19.69
N ALA A 222 -11.38 -4.32 -19.22
CA ALA A 222 -10.70 -4.43 -17.93
C ALA A 222 -9.38 -3.65 -17.87
N VAL A 223 -8.55 -3.75 -18.91
CA VAL A 223 -7.33 -2.93 -19.00
C VAL A 223 -7.68 -1.45 -19.04
N LYS A 224 -8.68 -1.07 -19.85
CA LYS A 224 -9.08 0.33 -19.99
C LYS A 224 -9.65 0.91 -18.71
N LEU A 225 -10.48 0.17 -17.98
CA LEU A 225 -10.99 0.61 -16.68
C LEU A 225 -9.88 0.70 -15.62
N ALA A 226 -8.86 -0.16 -15.69
CA ALA A 226 -7.69 -0.05 -14.81
C ALA A 226 -6.89 1.24 -15.09
N GLU A 227 -6.71 1.62 -16.37
CA GLU A 227 -6.10 2.91 -16.76
C GLU A 227 -6.91 4.09 -16.23
N ILE A 228 -8.22 4.10 -16.49
CA ILE A 228 -9.14 5.15 -16.01
C ILE A 228 -9.10 5.27 -14.48
N ASN A 229 -8.98 4.15 -13.76
CA ASN A 229 -8.84 4.14 -12.31
C ASN A 229 -7.53 4.81 -11.85
N VAL A 230 -6.41 4.53 -12.52
CA VAL A 230 -5.13 5.19 -12.22
C VAL A 230 -5.21 6.69 -12.51
N GLU A 231 -5.78 7.09 -13.65
CA GLU A 231 -6.01 8.49 -13.99
C GLU A 231 -6.87 9.21 -12.94
N ASN A 232 -7.97 8.59 -12.53
CA ASN A 232 -8.83 9.12 -11.48
C ASN A 232 -8.13 9.20 -10.12
N GLY A 233 -7.36 8.17 -9.73
CA GLY A 233 -6.61 8.20 -8.48
C GLY A 233 -5.54 9.29 -8.45
N LEU A 234 -4.88 9.55 -9.58
CA LEU A 234 -3.95 10.68 -9.71
C LEU A 234 -4.65 12.03 -9.59
N ARG A 235 -5.86 12.16 -10.14
CA ARG A 235 -6.68 13.36 -9.94
C ARG A 235 -6.98 13.57 -8.45
N VAL A 236 -7.42 12.53 -7.74
CA VAL A 236 -7.67 12.61 -6.28
C VAL A 236 -6.39 12.97 -5.51
N LEU A 237 -5.24 12.39 -5.87
CA LEU A 237 -3.95 12.72 -5.26
C LEU A 237 -3.58 14.19 -5.48
N ARG A 238 -3.79 14.74 -6.68
CA ARG A 238 -3.52 16.15 -6.98
C ARG A 238 -4.47 17.11 -6.26
N GLU A 239 -5.60 16.63 -5.75
CA GLU A 239 -6.57 17.42 -4.97
C GLU A 239 -6.28 17.37 -3.46
N ASN A 240 -5.30 16.58 -3.03
CA ASN A 240 -4.84 16.57 -1.64
C ASN A 240 -3.93 17.79 -1.38
N SER A 241 -4.21 18.55 -0.30
CA SER A 241 -3.49 19.78 0.03
C SER A 241 -2.00 19.56 0.27
N ALA A 242 -1.61 18.53 1.01
CA ALA A 242 -0.20 18.22 1.27
C ALA A 242 0.56 17.86 -0.01
N VAL A 243 -0.11 17.22 -0.97
CA VAL A 243 0.47 16.92 -2.29
C VAL A 243 0.61 18.19 -3.12
N LEU A 244 -0.38 19.08 -3.12
CA LEU A 244 -0.31 20.37 -3.82
C LEU A 244 0.84 21.23 -3.30
N ASP A 245 0.95 21.37 -1.98
CA ASP A 245 2.05 22.10 -1.35
C ASP A 245 3.41 21.49 -1.72
N ALA A 246 3.50 20.16 -1.76
CA ALA A 246 4.72 19.46 -2.14
C ALA A 246 5.13 19.66 -3.61
N ILE A 247 4.16 19.73 -4.51
CA ILE A 247 4.41 20.00 -5.93
C ILE A 247 5.01 21.39 -6.08
N GLU A 248 4.45 22.39 -5.39
CA GLU A 248 4.90 23.78 -5.49
C GLU A 248 6.24 24.03 -4.77
N GLU A 249 6.39 23.54 -3.54
CA GLU A 249 7.57 23.79 -2.72
C GLU A 249 8.83 23.09 -3.25
N ARG A 250 8.69 21.86 -3.77
CA ARG A 250 9.83 20.98 -4.06
C ARG A 250 9.71 20.17 -5.35
N GLY A 251 8.67 20.40 -6.16
CA GLY A 251 8.52 19.71 -7.45
C GLY A 251 8.22 18.22 -7.32
N LEU A 252 7.44 17.81 -6.32
CA LEU A 252 6.93 16.43 -6.20
C LEU A 252 6.31 15.97 -7.53
N LYS A 253 6.68 14.78 -8.01
CA LYS A 253 6.15 14.23 -9.27
C LYS A 253 5.23 13.04 -9.02
N LEU A 254 4.11 13.00 -9.73
CA LEU A 254 3.13 11.91 -9.65
C LEU A 254 3.09 11.17 -10.99
N HIS A 255 3.16 9.84 -10.92
CA HIS A 255 3.28 8.96 -12.07
C HIS A 255 2.15 7.92 -12.05
N GLY A 256 1.49 7.74 -13.19
CA GLY A 256 0.48 6.70 -13.38
C GLY A 256 1.05 5.58 -14.20
N VAL A 257 1.05 4.36 -13.68
CA VAL A 257 1.63 3.20 -14.38
C VAL A 257 0.68 2.01 -14.38
N ILE A 258 0.81 1.17 -15.40
CA ILE A 258 0.17 -0.15 -15.47
C ILE A 258 1.26 -1.20 -15.48
N TYR A 259 1.24 -2.07 -14.47
CA TYR A 259 2.05 -3.28 -14.44
C TYR A 259 1.38 -4.41 -15.21
N ASP A 260 2.06 -4.94 -16.22
CA ASP A 260 1.60 -6.12 -16.92
C ASP A 260 2.08 -7.40 -16.21
N VAL A 261 1.16 -8.07 -15.51
CA VAL A 261 1.46 -9.30 -14.76
C VAL A 261 1.91 -10.46 -15.65
N GLY A 262 1.64 -10.41 -16.96
CA GLY A 262 2.06 -11.43 -17.92
C GLY A 262 3.50 -11.28 -18.40
N SER A 263 4.02 -10.04 -18.45
CA SER A 263 5.36 -9.74 -18.96
C SER A 263 6.35 -9.22 -17.91
N GLY A 264 5.85 -8.81 -16.74
CA GLY A 264 6.67 -8.20 -15.69
C GLY A 264 7.09 -6.76 -15.99
N LYS A 265 6.51 -6.11 -17.01
CA LYS A 265 6.89 -4.76 -17.43
C LYS A 265 5.91 -3.71 -16.90
N LEU A 266 6.44 -2.55 -16.52
CA LEU A 266 5.68 -1.35 -16.23
C LEU A 266 5.53 -0.51 -17.50
N ARG A 267 4.32 0.01 -17.74
CA ARG A 267 4.03 1.00 -18.78
C ARG A 267 3.49 2.26 -18.13
N GLU A 268 4.12 3.39 -18.42
CA GLU A 268 3.65 4.70 -17.98
C GLU A 268 2.44 5.15 -18.81
N LEU A 269 1.50 5.81 -18.15
CA LEU A 269 0.33 6.40 -18.78
C LEU A 269 0.61 7.86 -19.11
N GLU A 270 0.32 8.25 -20.36
CA GLU A 270 0.38 9.65 -20.78
C GLU A 270 -0.85 10.39 -20.25
N ILE A 271 -0.69 11.07 -19.12
CA ILE A 271 -1.78 11.80 -18.45
C ILE A 271 -1.52 13.28 -18.61
N THR A 272 -2.20 13.90 -19.56
CA THR A 272 -2.15 15.33 -19.80
C THR A 272 -3.33 16.04 -19.16
N GLU A 273 -3.06 17.16 -18.50
CA GLU A 273 -4.10 18.04 -17.96
C GLU A 273 -3.99 19.42 -18.60
N SER A 274 -5.13 20.07 -18.86
CA SER A 274 -5.11 21.45 -19.34
C SER A 274 -4.66 22.39 -18.22
N MET A 275 -3.99 23.49 -18.59
CA MET A 275 -3.60 24.53 -17.63
C MET A 275 -4.80 25.06 -16.85
N ASP A 276 -5.96 25.18 -17.50
CA ASP A 276 -7.21 25.58 -16.86
C ASP A 276 -7.69 24.59 -15.79
N ALA A 277 -7.59 23.28 -16.04
CA ALA A 277 -7.92 22.27 -15.03
C ALA A 277 -6.99 22.35 -13.81
N ILE A 278 -5.70 22.56 -14.05
CA ILE A 278 -4.69 22.73 -12.99
C ILE A 278 -5.00 24.00 -12.18
N SER A 279 -5.25 25.14 -12.84
CA SER A 279 -5.58 26.40 -12.16
C SER A 279 -6.84 26.29 -11.32
N ARG A 280 -7.91 25.68 -11.85
CA ARG A 280 -9.16 25.46 -11.11
C ARG A 280 -8.97 24.58 -9.88
N ARG A 281 -8.14 23.52 -10.01
CA ARG A 281 -7.78 22.65 -8.89
C ARG A 281 -7.06 23.41 -7.79
N ILE A 282 -6.00 24.14 -8.13
CA ILE A 282 -5.21 24.91 -7.16
C ILE A 282 -6.12 25.89 -6.42
N ALA A 283 -6.98 26.61 -7.14
CA ALA A 283 -7.91 27.57 -6.54
C ALA A 283 -8.93 26.93 -5.57
N SER A 284 -9.29 25.66 -5.78
CA SER A 284 -10.34 24.98 -5.02
C SER A 284 -9.82 24.17 -3.82
N PHE A 285 -8.63 23.58 -3.95
CA PHE A 285 -8.10 22.59 -2.99
C PHE A 285 -6.87 23.07 -2.21
N LYS A 286 -6.16 24.10 -2.69
CA LYS A 286 -5.01 24.62 -1.94
C LYS A 286 -5.50 25.35 -0.69
N THR A 287 -5.05 24.88 0.47
CA THR A 287 -5.32 25.51 1.76
C THR A 287 -4.20 26.49 2.08
N VAL A 288 -4.55 27.71 2.51
CA VAL A 288 -3.56 28.69 2.96
C VAL A 288 -3.21 28.42 4.42
N LYS A 289 -1.92 28.39 4.77
CA LYS A 289 -1.51 28.39 6.18
C LYS A 289 -1.96 29.71 6.78
N ASN A 290 -2.74 29.68 7.86
CA ASN A 290 -3.00 30.90 8.63
C ASN A 290 -1.64 31.45 9.07
N GLU A 291 -1.35 32.69 8.68
CA GLU A 291 -0.22 33.43 9.25
C GLU A 291 -0.58 33.71 10.72
N GLU A 292 0.08 33.01 11.64
CA GLU A 292 0.13 33.36 13.07
C GLU A 292 1.23 34.40 13.32
#